data_AF-A0A2E5XNU3-F1
#
_entry.id   AF-A0A2E5XNU3-F1
#
_cell.length_a   1.000
_cell.length_b   1.000
_cell.length_c   1.000
_cell.angle_alpha   90.00
_cell.angle_beta   90.00
_cell.angle_gamma   90.00
#
_symmetry.space_group_name_H-M   'P 1'
#
loop_
_entity.id
_entity.type
_entity.pdbx_description
1 polymer ?
#
loop_
_entity_poly.entity_id
_entity_poly.type
_entity_poly.pdbx_seq_one_letter_code
_entity_poly.pdbx_strand_id
1 'polypeptide(L)'
;MNRYKFLGLNMPQLTAAIGSLMFALGVVFWITTGFVTALFPSLFGIFMLLSSAGSSMKPEKNALYMHISVLCSMSALILGSVTMLMNPEWSSSAAFIEQTVMAILGGTHFAASIASFRFGSSDSQQAERRCGHDSNPWAIPASNNTLNYPSVNDTGPIATSVLLTSPRK
;
A
#
# COMPACT_ATOMS: atom_id res chain seq x y z
N MET A 1 -17.01 2.53 -10.07
CA MET A 1 -16.07 2.62 -8.93
C MET A 1 -14.94 3.55 -9.35
N ASN A 2 -14.69 4.62 -8.58
CA ASN A 2 -13.63 5.56 -8.90
C ASN A 2 -12.26 4.89 -8.66
N ARG A 3 -11.36 4.91 -9.65
CA ARG A 3 -10.00 4.37 -9.47
C ARG A 3 -9.07 5.45 -8.95
N TYR A 4 -8.20 5.10 -8.02
CA TYR A 4 -7.15 6.01 -7.55
C TYR A 4 -6.25 6.41 -8.71
N LYS A 5 -6.08 7.72 -8.90
CA LYS A 5 -5.18 8.30 -9.89
C LYS A 5 -4.22 9.24 -9.17
N PHE A 6 -2.94 9.11 -9.47
CA PHE A 6 -1.90 10.01 -9.01
C PHE A 6 -1.31 10.71 -10.22
N LEU A 7 -1.34 12.04 -10.26
CA LEU A 7 -0.94 12.84 -11.44
C LEU A 7 -1.67 12.41 -12.73
N GLY A 8 -2.93 11.97 -12.63
CA GLY A 8 -3.73 11.48 -13.76
C GLY A 8 -3.40 10.06 -14.22
N LEU A 9 -2.34 9.43 -13.69
CA LEU A 9 -1.91 8.07 -13.99
C LEU A 9 -2.55 7.05 -13.04
N ASN A 10 -2.84 5.85 -13.55
CA ASN A 10 -3.21 4.72 -12.70
C ASN A 10 -1.99 4.20 -11.93
N MET A 11 -2.21 3.50 -10.82
CA MET A 11 -1.12 2.98 -9.98
C MET A 11 -0.11 2.09 -10.74
N PRO A 12 -0.52 1.14 -11.60
CA PRO A 12 0.45 0.36 -12.38
C PRO A 12 1.25 1.22 -13.37
N GLN A 13 0.62 2.23 -13.98
CA GLN A 13 1.28 3.15 -14.90
C GLN A 13 2.29 4.05 -14.17
N LEU A 14 1.96 4.51 -12.96
CA LEU A 14 2.90 5.24 -12.11
C LEU A 14 4.10 4.36 -11.74
N THR A 15 3.87 3.10 -11.32
CA THR A 15 4.95 2.14 -11.05
C THR A 15 5.83 1.91 -12.28
N ALA A 16 5.24 1.83 -13.48
CA ALA A 16 6.00 1.70 -14.72
C ALA A 16 6.86 2.93 -15.00
N ALA A 17 6.29 4.13 -14.84
CA ALA A 17 6.98 5.39 -15.11
C ALA A 17 8.14 5.64 -14.13
N ILE A 18 7.94 5.36 -12.84
CA ILE A 18 9.00 5.49 -11.84
C ILE A 18 10.05 4.39 -12.05
N GLY A 19 9.62 3.15 -12.34
CA GLY A 19 10.53 2.04 -12.64
C GLY A 19 11.41 2.30 -13.86
N SER A 20 10.85 2.87 -14.95
CA SER A 20 11.62 3.22 -16.14
C SER A 20 12.59 4.37 -15.89
N LEU A 21 12.19 5.37 -15.10
CA LEU A 21 13.06 6.47 -14.71
C LEU A 21 14.23 5.98 -13.85
N MET A 22 13.97 5.08 -12.90
CA MET A 22 15.01 4.50 -12.04
C MET A 22 15.97 3.59 -12.83
N PHE A 23 15.44 2.85 -13.82
CA PHE A 23 16.23 2.10 -14.79
C PHE A 23 17.16 3.02 -15.60
N ALA A 24 16.60 4.07 -16.22
CA ALA A 24 17.36 5.01 -17.02
C ALA A 24 18.45 5.71 -16.18
N LEU A 25 18.12 6.10 -14.94
CA LEU A 25 19.05 6.75 -14.04
C LEU A 25 20.28 5.88 -13.77
N GLY A 26 20.10 4.62 -13.36
CA GLY A 26 21.23 3.75 -13.07
C GLY A 26 22.09 3.44 -14.30
N VAL A 27 21.47 3.30 -15.48
CA VAL A 27 22.23 3.10 -16.74
C VAL A 27 23.07 4.33 -17.08
N VAL A 28 22.50 5.54 -16.96
CA VAL A 28 23.22 6.80 -17.24
C VAL A 28 24.39 6.99 -16.26
N PHE A 29 24.18 6.74 -14.97
CA PHE A 29 25.25 6.85 -13.97
C PHE A 29 26.33 5.78 -14.17
N TRP A 30 25.97 4.57 -14.58
CA TRP A 30 26.94 3.53 -14.89
C TRP A 30 27.84 3.91 -16.09
N ILE A 31 27.26 4.42 -17.18
CA ILE A 31 28.03 4.83 -18.36
C ILE A 31 28.96 6.00 -18.05
N THR A 32 28.54 6.92 -17.18
CA THR A 32 29.31 8.14 -16.87
C THR A 32 30.37 7.93 -15.80
N THR A 33 30.12 7.08 -14.80
CA THR A 33 31.03 6.88 -13.66
C THR A 33 31.87 5.60 -13.74
N GLY A 34 31.41 4.60 -14.50
CA GLY A 34 32.04 3.28 -14.61
C GLY A 34 31.88 2.39 -13.37
N PHE A 35 31.20 2.85 -12.30
CA PHE A 35 31.01 2.06 -11.10
C PHE A 35 29.83 1.11 -11.23
N VAL A 36 30.05 -0.18 -10.94
CA VAL A 36 28.99 -1.20 -10.96
C VAL A 36 27.89 -0.89 -9.94
N THR A 37 28.21 -0.21 -8.85
CA THR A 37 27.23 0.22 -7.84
C THR A 37 26.21 1.23 -8.38
N ALA A 38 26.51 1.93 -9.48
CA ALA A 38 25.53 2.79 -10.15
C ALA A 38 24.38 2.01 -10.81
N LEU A 39 24.46 0.68 -10.87
CA LEU A 39 23.37 -0.14 -11.40
C LEU A 39 22.31 -0.46 -10.34
N PHE A 40 22.50 -0.12 -9.06
CA PHE A 40 21.50 -0.40 -8.02
C PHE A 40 20.12 0.22 -8.31
N PRO A 41 19.99 1.51 -8.68
CA PRO A 41 18.69 2.07 -9.08
C PRO A 41 18.07 1.29 -10.23
N SER A 42 18.89 0.83 -11.19
CA SER A 42 18.39 0.11 -12.34
C SER A 42 17.85 -1.27 -12.01
N LEU A 43 18.48 -1.98 -11.07
CA LEU A 43 18.02 -3.27 -10.58
C LEU A 43 16.62 -3.15 -9.94
N PHE A 44 16.42 -2.16 -9.08
CA PHE A 44 15.12 -1.90 -8.47
C PHE A 44 14.09 -1.42 -9.52
N GLY A 45 14.52 -0.60 -10.48
CA GLY A 45 13.69 -0.18 -11.61
C GLY A 45 13.14 -1.37 -12.42
N ILE A 46 13.97 -2.37 -12.70
CA ILE A 46 13.56 -3.61 -13.39
C ILE A 46 12.50 -4.36 -12.58
N PHE A 47 12.70 -4.54 -11.27
CA PHE A 47 11.71 -5.22 -10.42
C PHE A 47 10.37 -4.48 -10.40
N MET A 48 10.39 -3.14 -10.37
CA MET A 48 9.17 -2.33 -10.45
C MET A 48 8.47 -2.46 -11.81
N LEU A 49 9.23 -2.47 -12.91
CA LEU A 49 8.69 -2.67 -14.26
C LEU A 49 8.05 -4.05 -14.41
N LEU A 50 8.71 -5.11 -13.95
CA LEU A 50 8.17 -6.47 -13.95
C LEU A 50 6.89 -6.56 -13.13
N SER A 51 6.86 -5.91 -11.96
CA SER A 51 5.67 -5.87 -11.13
C SER A 51 4.50 -5.13 -11.80
N SER A 52 4.78 -3.99 -12.44
CA SER A 52 3.78 -3.22 -13.18
C SER A 52 3.20 -3.99 -14.37
N ALA A 53 4.06 -4.66 -15.14
CA ALA A 53 3.63 -5.53 -16.24
C ALA A 53 2.76 -6.69 -15.73
N GLY A 54 3.16 -7.33 -14.63
CA GLY A 54 2.40 -8.41 -13.98
C GLY A 54 1.02 -7.96 -13.51
N SER A 55 0.92 -6.79 -12.89
CA SER A 55 -0.35 -6.17 -12.46
C SER A 55 -1.29 -5.91 -13.64
N SER A 56 -0.74 -5.49 -14.78
CA SER A 56 -1.53 -5.19 -16.00
C SER A 56 -2.03 -6.45 -16.71
N MET A 57 -1.23 -7.52 -16.72
CA MET A 57 -1.59 -8.79 -17.36
C MET A 57 -2.53 -9.66 -16.51
N LYS A 58 -2.39 -9.63 -15.18
CA LYS A 58 -3.18 -10.46 -14.26
C LYS A 58 -3.84 -9.61 -13.17
N PRO A 59 -4.99 -8.98 -13.47
CA PRO A 59 -5.67 -8.08 -12.53
C PRO A 59 -6.17 -8.79 -11.25
N GLU A 60 -6.38 -10.11 -11.31
CA GLU A 60 -6.75 -10.94 -10.14
C GLU A 60 -5.68 -10.93 -9.04
N LYS A 61 -4.40 -10.83 -9.42
CA LYS A 61 -3.25 -10.81 -8.50
C LYS A 61 -2.68 -9.40 -8.31
N ASN A 62 -3.43 -8.36 -8.67
CA ASN A 62 -2.97 -6.98 -8.64
C ASN A 62 -2.45 -6.54 -7.25
N ALA A 63 -3.12 -6.96 -6.18
CA ALA A 63 -2.68 -6.63 -4.81
C ALA A 63 -1.27 -7.16 -4.50
N LEU A 64 -0.92 -8.36 -4.97
CA LEU A 64 0.39 -8.96 -4.74
C LEU A 64 1.50 -8.19 -5.49
N TYR A 65 1.26 -7.86 -6.77
CA TYR A 65 2.19 -7.04 -7.54
C TYR A 65 2.38 -5.64 -6.92
N MET A 66 1.30 -5.05 -6.43
CA MET A 66 1.38 -3.79 -5.70
C MET A 66 2.31 -3.90 -4.49
N HIS A 67 2.14 -4.90 -3.62
CA HIS A 67 3.04 -5.10 -2.47
C HIS A 67 4.51 -5.31 -2.87
N ILE A 68 4.78 -6.09 -3.93
CA ILE A 68 6.14 -6.26 -4.44
C ILE A 68 6.75 -4.91 -4.86
N SER A 69 5.97 -4.07 -5.55
CA SER A 69 6.44 -2.75 -5.97
C SER A 69 6.68 -1.80 -4.79
N VAL A 70 5.87 -1.89 -3.72
CA VAL A 70 6.04 -1.10 -2.50
C VAL A 70 7.30 -1.52 -1.75
N LEU A 71 7.54 -2.84 -1.61
CA LEU A 71 8.74 -3.36 -0.98
C LEU A 71 10.00 -2.94 -1.72
N CYS A 72 9.96 -2.99 -3.06
CA CYS A 72 11.05 -2.54 -3.91
C CYS A 72 11.37 -1.05 -3.71
N SER A 73 10.35 -0.20 -3.69
CA SER A 73 10.51 1.25 -3.48
C SER A 73 10.96 1.60 -2.07
N MET A 74 10.47 0.85 -1.07
CA MET A 74 10.91 1.00 0.31
C MET A 74 12.37 0.61 0.47
N SER A 75 12.80 -0.50 -0.15
CA SER A 75 14.23 -0.86 -0.19
C SER A 75 15.06 0.18 -0.90
N ALA A 76 14.58 0.76 -2.01
CA ALA A 76 15.29 1.80 -2.73
C ALA A 76 15.46 3.08 -1.90
N LEU A 77 14.40 3.49 -1.19
CA LEU A 77 14.44 4.63 -0.28
C LEU A 77 15.42 4.40 0.87
N ILE A 78 15.37 3.23 1.51
CA ILE A 78 16.25 2.91 2.65
C ILE A 78 17.69 2.86 2.19
N LEU A 79 17.99 2.13 1.10
CA LEU A 79 19.35 1.95 0.62
C LEU A 79 19.94 3.30 0.14
N GLY A 80 19.16 4.11 -0.57
CA GLY A 80 19.56 5.46 -0.96
C GLY A 80 19.84 6.36 0.23
N SER A 81 18.97 6.35 1.24
CA SER A 81 19.13 7.19 2.43
C SER A 81 20.31 6.75 3.31
N VAL A 82 20.50 5.43 3.49
CA VAL A 82 21.58 4.87 4.31
C VAL A 82 22.94 5.11 3.66
N THR A 83 23.05 4.93 2.34
CA THR A 83 24.30 5.19 1.62
C THR A 83 24.70 6.66 1.68
N MET A 84 23.73 7.58 1.63
CA MET A 84 23.97 9.00 1.86
C MET A 84 24.45 9.32 3.29
N LEU A 85 23.88 8.67 4.31
CA LEU A 85 24.24 8.93 5.71
C LEU A 85 25.58 8.31 6.13
N MET A 86 25.91 7.12 5.62
CA MET A 86 27.05 6.34 6.12
C MET A 86 28.39 6.67 5.45
N ASN A 87 28.40 7.26 4.25
CA ASN A 87 29.63 7.40 3.47
C ASN A 87 29.83 8.81 2.87
N PRO A 88 29.95 9.86 3.69
CA PRO A 88 30.19 11.22 3.20
C PRO A 88 31.59 11.39 2.55
N GLU A 89 32.59 10.62 2.96
CA GLU A 89 34.00 10.87 2.57
C GLU A 89 34.47 10.15 1.30
N TRP A 90 33.72 9.14 0.81
CA TRP A 90 34.09 8.33 -0.36
C TRP A 90 33.16 8.54 -1.56
N SER A 91 32.12 9.37 -1.39
CA SER A 91 31.10 9.59 -2.40
C SER A 91 31.56 10.71 -3.33
N SER A 92 32.01 10.35 -4.53
CA SER A 92 32.05 11.30 -5.65
C SER A 92 30.69 12.02 -5.71
N SER A 93 30.67 13.33 -6.00
CA SER A 93 29.42 14.11 -6.05
C SER A 93 28.36 13.45 -6.94
N ALA A 94 28.77 12.70 -7.96
CA ALA A 94 27.89 11.89 -8.79
C ALA A 94 27.14 10.79 -8.01
N ALA A 95 27.84 9.98 -7.20
CA ALA A 95 27.23 8.91 -6.42
C ALA A 95 26.28 9.45 -5.35
N PHE A 96 26.60 10.61 -4.76
CA PHE A 96 25.70 11.27 -3.82
C PHE A 96 24.40 11.71 -4.50
N ILE A 97 24.50 12.33 -5.69
CA ILE A 97 23.33 12.74 -6.47
C ILE A 97 22.50 11.51 -6.86
N GLU A 98 23.13 10.45 -7.34
CA GLU A 98 22.45 9.22 -7.74
C GLU A 98 21.62 8.62 -6.60
N GLN A 99 22.22 8.45 -5.42
CA GLN A 99 21.54 7.91 -4.24
C GLN A 99 20.43 8.84 -3.75
N THR A 100 20.62 10.15 -3.86
CA THR A 100 19.58 11.15 -3.55
C THR A 100 18.37 10.99 -4.46
N VAL A 101 18.59 10.90 -5.78
CA VAL A 101 17.49 10.79 -6.74
C VAL A 101 16.80 9.43 -6.59
N MET A 102 17.55 8.35 -6.38
CA MET A 102 16.98 7.03 -6.06
C MET A 102 16.08 7.08 -4.82
N ALA A 103 16.51 7.77 -3.75
CA ALA A 103 15.71 7.93 -2.54
C ALA A 103 14.43 8.76 -2.78
N ILE A 104 14.51 9.84 -3.57
CA ILE A 104 13.36 10.67 -3.94
C ILE A 104 12.36 9.87 -4.79
N LEU A 105 12.83 9.14 -5.80
CA LEU A 105 11.96 8.33 -6.66
C LEU A 105 11.31 7.17 -5.89
N GLY A 106 12.08 6.46 -5.06
CA GLY A 106 11.55 5.43 -4.17
C GLY A 106 10.53 5.99 -3.17
N GLY A 107 10.82 7.16 -2.59
CA GLY A 107 9.94 7.84 -1.63
C GLY A 107 8.64 8.35 -2.24
N THR A 108 8.69 8.93 -3.43
CA THR A 108 7.48 9.39 -4.15
C THR A 108 6.57 8.21 -4.51
N HIS A 109 7.13 7.10 -5.01
CA HIS A 109 6.35 5.88 -5.27
C HIS A 109 5.75 5.30 -3.98
N PHE A 110 6.54 5.23 -2.92
CA PHE A 110 6.10 4.71 -1.62
C PHE A 110 4.96 5.56 -1.05
N ALA A 111 5.07 6.88 -1.07
CA ALA A 111 4.03 7.80 -0.63
C ALA A 111 2.75 7.67 -1.47
N ALA A 112 2.86 7.58 -2.80
CA ALA A 112 1.72 7.34 -3.68
C ALA A 112 1.06 5.99 -3.40
N SER A 113 1.86 4.97 -3.08
CA SER A 113 1.36 3.64 -2.70
C SER A 113 0.56 3.69 -1.40
N ILE A 114 1.05 4.36 -0.37
CA ILE A 114 0.31 4.59 0.88
C ILE A 114 -1.00 5.34 0.61
N ALA A 115 -0.95 6.40 -0.18
CA ALA A 115 -2.14 7.18 -0.52
C ALA A 115 -3.19 6.32 -1.25
N SER A 116 -2.76 5.43 -2.14
CA SER A 116 -3.67 4.50 -2.83
C SER A 116 -4.27 3.45 -1.89
N PHE A 117 -3.53 2.96 -0.88
CA PHE A 117 -4.07 2.09 0.17
C PHE A 117 -5.11 2.82 1.03
N ARG A 118 -4.84 4.06 1.44
CA ARG A 118 -5.78 4.89 2.20
C ARG A 118 -7.05 5.23 1.42
N PHE A 119 -6.93 5.38 0.10
CA PHE A 119 -8.09 5.58 -0.76
C PHE A 119 -8.94 4.30 -0.89
N GLY A 120 -8.30 3.13 -0.89
CA GLY A 120 -8.97 1.83 -0.97
C GLY A 120 -9.48 1.28 0.36
N SER A 121 -8.97 1.78 1.50
CA SER A 121 -9.45 1.38 2.82
C SER A 121 -10.86 1.91 3.02
N SER A 122 -11.81 1.02 3.29
CA SER A 122 -13.13 1.41 3.78
C SER A 122 -12.93 2.26 5.04
N ASP A 123 -13.50 3.47 5.03
CA ASP A 123 -13.56 4.32 6.21
C ASP A 123 -13.99 3.49 7.42
N SER A 124 -13.38 3.70 8.59
CA SER A 124 -13.67 2.92 9.80
C SER A 124 -15.15 2.99 10.20
N GLN A 125 -15.89 4.00 9.72
CA GLN A 125 -17.35 4.11 9.79
C GLN A 125 -18.10 2.96 9.07
N GLN A 126 -17.49 2.30 8.07
CA GLN A 126 -18.04 1.09 7.44
C GLN A 126 -17.51 -0.21 8.05
N ALA A 127 -16.42 -0.16 8.83
CA ALA A 127 -15.99 -1.31 9.64
C ALA A 127 -16.93 -1.53 10.83
N GLU A 128 -17.50 -0.45 11.39
CA GLU A 128 -18.58 -0.54 12.39
C GLU A 128 -19.90 -1.08 11.80
N ARG A 129 -20.10 -0.94 10.49
CA ARG A 129 -21.19 -1.62 9.75
C ARG A 129 -20.93 -3.12 9.47
N ARG A 130 -19.81 -3.69 9.96
CA ARG A 130 -19.43 -5.09 9.71
C ARG A 130 -19.55 -6.04 10.91
N CYS A 131 -20.34 -5.66 11.91
CA CYS A 131 -20.89 -6.59 12.90
C CYS A 131 -22.42 -6.47 13.00
N GLY A 132 -23.10 -6.28 11.87
CA GLY A 132 -24.56 -6.27 11.78
C GLY A 132 -24.95 -6.35 10.33
N HIS A 133 -25.57 -7.44 9.92
CA HIS A 133 -25.94 -7.67 8.54
C HIS A 133 -27.22 -6.93 8.12
N ASP A 134 -27.79 -5.96 8.85
CA ASP A 134 -29.05 -5.23 8.56
C ASP A 134 -30.34 -6.05 8.20
N SER A 135 -30.20 -7.31 7.79
CA SER A 135 -31.25 -8.28 7.47
C SER A 135 -31.24 -9.46 8.46
N ASN A 136 -30.26 -9.50 9.37
CA ASN A 136 -30.31 -10.37 10.52
C ASN A 136 -31.27 -9.77 11.56
N PRO A 137 -32.27 -10.52 12.06
CA PRO A 137 -33.17 -10.09 13.15
C PRO A 137 -32.47 -9.71 14.46
N TRP A 138 -31.14 -9.88 14.51
CA TRP A 138 -30.27 -9.73 15.67
C TRP A 138 -29.25 -8.60 15.52
N ALA A 139 -29.36 -7.76 14.48
CA ALA A 139 -28.57 -6.52 14.42
C ALA A 139 -29.03 -5.57 15.54
N ILE A 140 -28.09 -5.06 16.33
CA ILE A 140 -28.35 -3.98 17.29
C ILE A 140 -28.41 -2.69 16.46
N PRO A 141 -29.57 -2.05 16.27
CA PRO A 141 -29.66 -0.85 15.45
C PRO A 141 -29.00 0.34 16.16
N ALA A 142 -28.57 1.29 15.32
CA ALA A 142 -27.87 2.49 15.72
C ALA A 142 -28.60 3.26 16.84
N SER A 143 -27.81 3.90 17.70
CA SER A 143 -28.20 4.57 18.95
C SER A 143 -29.20 5.73 18.81
N ASN A 144 -29.60 6.11 17.58
CA ASN A 144 -30.58 7.17 17.36
C ASN A 144 -32.05 6.70 17.43
N ASN A 145 -32.31 5.39 17.59
CA ASN A 145 -33.64 4.81 17.73
C ASN A 145 -33.87 4.18 19.12
N THR A 146 -33.22 4.69 20.16
CA THR A 146 -33.32 4.18 21.54
C THR A 146 -34.65 4.47 22.24
N LEU A 147 -35.58 5.18 21.57
CA LEU A 147 -36.88 5.54 22.14
C LEU A 147 -37.91 4.39 22.13
N ASN A 148 -37.56 3.20 21.62
CA ASN A 148 -38.51 2.09 21.46
C ASN A 148 -37.96 0.73 21.91
N TYR A 149 -37.06 0.71 22.89
CA TYR A 149 -36.67 -0.53 23.56
C TYR A 149 -37.46 -0.71 24.85
N PRO A 150 -38.14 -1.85 25.05
CA PRO A 150 -38.61 -2.21 26.37
C PRO A 150 -37.40 -2.35 27.28
N SER A 151 -37.44 -1.64 28.41
CA SER A 151 -36.37 -1.66 29.39
C SER A 151 -36.20 -3.09 29.95
N VAL A 152 -35.02 -3.42 30.47
CA VAL A 152 -34.70 -4.72 31.09
C VAL A 152 -35.66 -5.13 32.23
N ASN A 153 -36.54 -4.22 32.65
CA ASN A 153 -37.58 -4.46 33.63
C ASN A 153 -38.86 -5.14 33.07
N ASP A 154 -39.00 -5.26 31.74
CA ASP A 154 -40.12 -5.97 31.10
C ASP A 154 -39.77 -7.45 30.92
N THR A 155 -39.54 -8.14 32.03
CA THR A 155 -39.20 -9.57 32.05
C THR A 155 -40.41 -10.44 31.74
N GLY A 156 -40.57 -10.79 30.46
CA GLY A 156 -41.21 -12.05 30.05
C GLY A 156 -40.16 -13.17 29.94
N PRO A 157 -40.48 -14.44 30.25
CA PRO A 157 -39.51 -15.51 30.50
C PRO A 157 -38.77 -16.06 29.25
N ILE A 158 -38.67 -15.32 28.15
CA ILE A 158 -38.22 -15.87 26.85
C ILE A 158 -36.75 -15.55 26.53
N ALA A 159 -36.12 -14.57 27.18
CA ALA A 159 -34.78 -14.10 26.79
C ALA A 159 -33.61 -14.95 27.34
N THR A 160 -33.82 -15.80 28.34
CA THR A 160 -32.73 -16.53 29.00
C THR A 160 -32.40 -17.88 28.34
N SER A 161 -33.22 -18.35 27.41
CA SER A 161 -33.10 -19.72 26.87
C SER A 161 -32.12 -19.88 25.70
N VAL A 162 -31.64 -18.79 25.10
CA VAL A 162 -30.90 -18.85 23.81
C VAL A 162 -29.37 -18.86 23.98
N LEU A 163 -28.84 -18.56 25.17
CA LEU A 163 -27.39 -18.41 25.42
C LEU A 163 -26.62 -19.73 25.62
N LEU A 164 -27.21 -20.91 25.42
CA LEU A 164 -26.62 -22.17 25.90
C LEU A 164 -26.32 -23.26 24.85
N THR A 165 -26.28 -22.99 23.54
CA THR A 165 -25.80 -24.02 22.60
C THR A 165 -24.64 -23.51 21.72
N SER A 166 -23.44 -23.94 22.09
CA SER A 166 -22.26 -23.99 21.23
C SER A 166 -22.34 -25.25 20.37
N PRO A 167 -22.21 -25.17 19.03
CA PRO A 167 -21.94 -26.36 18.24
C PRO A 167 -20.44 -26.52 18.06
N ARG A 168 -19.88 -27.53 18.76
CA ARG A 168 -18.68 -28.26 18.29
C ARG A 168 -19.01 -28.97 16.98
N LYS A 169 -18.30 -28.64 15.90
CA LYS A 169 -17.44 -29.57 15.15
C LYS A 169 -16.68 -28.83 14.05
#